data_AF-A0A1G2QZ11-F1
#
_entry.id   AF-A0A1G2QZ11-F1
#
_cell.length_a   1.000
_cell.length_b   1.000
_cell.length_c   1.000
_cell.angle_alpha   90.00
_cell.angle_beta   90.00
_cell.angle_gamma   90.00
#
_symmetry.space_group_name_H-M   'P 1'
#
loop_
_entity.id
_entity.type
_entity.pdbx_description
1 polymer ?
#
loop_
_entity_poly.entity_id
_entity_poly.type
_entity_poly.pdbx_seq_one_letter_code
_entity_poly.pdbx_strand_id
1 'polypeptide(L)'
;METYKDFYIPAAILLAGIFIGGTILYTGGFDITPERTAAALPAGTARDAVQSNGSTVDFTITKDDHIRGNPEAAMTLVEFSDLECPFCRQFHPTILQALQEYGDDVRWVYKHFPLDGLHPQARPAAEASECVWEQKGNDGFWQFVDAMFEEQERLGSAFYREAAEQIEVNLAQFDDCVSTRKYQNKVEQDYQQGIQAGVSGTPGSYVNGVLVRGAVPYSQLKSIIDSQL
;
A
#
# COMPACT_ATOMS: atom_id res chain seq x y z
N MET A 1 -19.06 69.30 1.08
CA MET A 1 -18.01 68.53 0.35
C MET A 1 -18.31 67.04 0.42
N GLU A 2 -19.52 66.62 0.03
CA GLU A 2 -19.94 65.20 0.10
C GLU A 2 -20.64 64.72 -1.19
N THR A 3 -20.63 65.49 -2.27
CA THR A 3 -21.31 65.14 -3.52
C THR A 3 -20.34 64.75 -4.65
N TYR A 4 -19.06 64.51 -4.34
CA TYR A 4 -18.04 64.17 -5.34
C TYR A 4 -17.56 62.71 -5.29
N LYS A 5 -17.97 61.91 -4.30
CA LYS A 5 -17.53 60.50 -4.16
C LYS A 5 -18.46 59.48 -4.82
N ASP A 6 -19.73 59.82 -5.05
CA ASP A 6 -20.72 58.86 -5.54
C ASP A 6 -20.72 58.65 -7.06
N PHE A 7 -19.98 59.49 -7.82
CA PHE A 7 -19.93 59.40 -9.28
C PHE A 7 -18.67 58.69 -9.84
N TYR A 8 -17.65 58.46 -9.00
CA TYR A 8 -16.40 57.81 -9.44
C TYR A 8 -16.49 56.28 -9.50
N ILE A 9 -17.32 55.66 -8.65
CA ILE A 9 -17.47 54.20 -8.59
C ILE A 9 -18.16 53.65 -9.85
N PRO A 10 -19.26 54.25 -10.38
CA PRO A 10 -19.87 53.76 -11.62
C PRO A 10 -18.99 54.01 -12.86
N ALA A 11 -18.26 55.12 -12.89
CA ALA A 11 -17.42 55.51 -14.03
C ALA A 11 -16.16 54.61 -14.19
N ALA A 12 -15.59 54.12 -13.08
CA ALA A 12 -14.45 53.20 -13.11
C ALA A 12 -14.81 51.80 -13.64
N ILE A 13 -16.04 51.32 -13.38
CA ILE A 13 -16.51 50.00 -13.83
C ILE A 13 -16.73 49.98 -15.35
N LEU A 14 -17.26 51.07 -15.92
CA LEU A 14 -17.47 51.18 -17.38
C LEU A 14 -16.14 51.28 -18.15
N LEU A 15 -15.11 51.91 -17.59
CA LEU A 15 -13.79 51.99 -18.24
C LEU A 15 -13.01 50.66 -18.18
N ALA A 16 -13.20 49.84 -17.15
CA ALA A 16 -12.61 48.50 -17.06
C ALA A 16 -13.25 47.50 -18.05
N GLY A 17 -14.57 47.61 -18.31
CA GLY A 17 -15.27 46.75 -19.27
C GLY A 17 -14.83 46.94 -20.73
N ILE A 18 -14.43 48.15 -21.10
CA ILE A 18 -13.96 48.48 -22.46
C ILE A 18 -12.54 47.96 -22.71
N PHE A 19 -11.69 47.86 -21.68
CA PHE A 19 -10.34 47.30 -21.80
C PHE A 19 -10.32 45.77 -21.93
N ILE A 20 -11.26 45.05 -21.31
CA ILE A 20 -11.32 43.58 -21.39
C ILE A 20 -11.98 43.12 -22.71
N GLY A 21 -12.95 43.89 -23.23
CA GLY A 21 -13.60 43.59 -24.52
C GLY A 21 -12.77 43.97 -25.75
N GLY A 22 -11.91 44.98 -25.64
CA GLY A 22 -11.10 45.50 -26.76
C GLY A 22 -9.89 44.64 -27.11
N THR A 23 -9.31 43.91 -26.15
CA THR A 23 -8.15 43.04 -26.40
C THR A 23 -8.50 41.72 -27.08
N ILE A 24 -9.73 41.23 -26.93
CA ILE A 24 -10.18 39.96 -27.53
C ILE A 24 -10.39 40.08 -29.05
N LEU A 25 -10.54 41.30 -29.58
CA LEU A 25 -10.82 41.51 -31.02
C LEU A 25 -9.58 41.87 -31.87
N TYR A 26 -8.37 42.02 -31.29
CA TYR A 26 -7.17 42.43 -32.03
C TYR A 26 -6.07 41.37 -32.14
N THR A 27 -6.21 40.23 -31.47
CA THR A 27 -5.33 39.07 -31.69
C THR A 27 -6.17 37.94 -32.27
N GLY A 28 -5.78 37.49 -33.47
CA GLY A 28 -6.57 36.61 -34.34
C GLY A 28 -7.20 35.38 -33.68
N GLY A 29 -8.31 34.97 -34.27
CA GLY A 29 -9.20 33.85 -33.92
C GLY A 29 -8.60 32.75 -33.05
N PHE A 30 -9.17 32.61 -31.85
CA PHE A 30 -9.12 31.38 -31.08
C PHE A 30 -10.22 30.45 -31.59
N ASP A 31 -9.84 29.47 -32.41
CA ASP A 31 -10.70 28.32 -32.72
C ASP A 31 -10.89 27.50 -31.44
N ILE A 32 -12.09 27.56 -30.86
CA ILE A 32 -12.47 26.73 -29.71
C ILE A 32 -13.14 25.46 -30.24
N THR A 33 -12.35 24.56 -30.82
CA THR A 33 -12.77 23.16 -30.96
C THR A 33 -12.60 22.46 -29.62
N PRO A 34 -13.65 21.85 -29.04
CA PRO A 34 -13.54 21.10 -27.80
C PRO A 34 -12.88 19.76 -28.12
N GLU A 35 -11.55 19.73 -28.11
CA GLU A 35 -10.82 18.48 -28.13
C GLU A 35 -11.04 17.78 -26.78
N ARG A 36 -11.91 16.76 -26.79
CA ARG A 36 -11.96 15.76 -25.71
C ARG A 36 -10.61 15.04 -25.68
N THR A 37 -9.62 15.64 -25.03
CA THR A 37 -8.48 14.92 -24.50
C THR A 37 -8.92 14.27 -23.20
N ALA A 38 -9.66 13.17 -23.33
CA ALA A 38 -9.55 12.11 -22.34
C ALA A 38 -8.11 11.61 -22.43
N ALA A 39 -7.21 12.21 -21.66
CA ALA A 39 -5.90 11.64 -21.40
C ALA A 39 -6.15 10.33 -20.65
N ALA A 40 -6.32 9.26 -21.42
CA ALA A 40 -6.12 7.92 -20.92
C ALA A 40 -4.72 7.90 -20.31
N LEU A 41 -4.64 7.65 -19.00
CA LEU A 41 -3.39 7.24 -18.37
C LEU A 41 -2.80 6.14 -19.25
N PRO A 42 -1.53 6.23 -19.68
CA PRO A 42 -0.94 5.12 -20.40
C PRO A 42 -1.04 3.90 -19.49
N ALA A 43 -1.76 2.88 -19.96
CA ALA A 43 -1.67 1.56 -19.38
C ALA A 43 -0.19 1.18 -19.44
N GLY A 44 0.50 1.29 -18.30
CA GLY A 44 1.89 0.92 -18.18
C GLY A 44 2.02 -0.49 -18.72
N THR A 45 2.72 -0.63 -19.84
CA THR A 45 2.96 -1.94 -20.41
C THR A 45 3.73 -2.75 -19.36
N ALA A 46 3.46 -4.05 -19.25
CA ALA A 46 4.09 -5.00 -18.33
C ALA A 46 5.65 -5.05 -18.39
N ARG A 47 6.28 -4.21 -19.20
CA ARG A 47 7.71 -4.04 -19.38
C ARG A 47 8.37 -3.11 -18.36
N ASP A 48 7.60 -2.26 -17.66
CA ASP A 48 8.17 -1.35 -16.66
C ASP A 48 8.32 -2.00 -15.26
N ALA A 49 7.79 -3.20 -15.07
CA ALA A 49 7.86 -3.93 -13.80
C ALA A 49 9.18 -4.67 -13.55
N VAL A 50 10.09 -4.70 -14.54
CA VAL A 50 11.41 -5.35 -14.42
C VAL A 50 12.51 -4.33 -14.70
N GLN A 51 12.70 -3.37 -13.79
CA GLN A 51 14.00 -2.70 -13.69
C GLN A 51 14.93 -3.56 -12.83
N SER A 52 15.45 -4.64 -13.42
CA SER A 52 16.54 -5.40 -12.83
C SER A 52 17.85 -4.64 -13.02
N ASN A 53 18.23 -3.83 -12.04
CA ASN A 53 19.60 -3.32 -11.97
C ASN A 53 20.53 -4.43 -11.41
N GLY A 54 20.54 -5.61 -12.03
CA GLY A 54 21.50 -6.73 -11.83
C GLY A 54 21.79 -7.24 -10.42
N SER A 55 21.17 -6.70 -9.38
CA SER A 55 21.52 -6.94 -7.98
C SER A 55 20.27 -7.45 -7.27
N THR A 56 20.23 -8.75 -7.03
CA THR A 56 19.22 -9.37 -6.17
C THR A 56 19.43 -8.89 -4.74
N VAL A 57 18.35 -8.56 -4.04
CA VAL A 57 18.40 -8.27 -2.61
C VAL A 57 18.38 -9.58 -1.84
N ASP A 58 19.38 -9.80 -0.99
CA ASP A 58 19.41 -10.95 -0.08
C ASP A 58 18.66 -10.62 1.21
N PHE A 59 17.68 -11.44 1.56
CA PHE A 59 16.89 -11.28 2.77
C PHE A 59 17.26 -12.37 3.76
N THR A 60 17.79 -11.96 4.91
CA THR A 60 17.91 -12.87 6.05
C THR A 60 16.53 -13.13 6.63
N ILE A 61 16.03 -14.35 6.42
CA ILE A 61 14.78 -14.81 7.03
C ILE A 61 15.09 -15.38 8.40
N THR A 62 14.38 -14.89 9.41
CA THR A 62 14.58 -15.23 10.81
C THR A 62 13.35 -15.92 11.38
N LYS A 63 13.48 -16.49 12.57
CA LYS A 63 12.35 -17.07 13.32
C LYS A 63 11.28 -16.05 13.74
N ASP A 64 11.59 -14.76 13.66
CA ASP A 64 10.68 -13.66 14.00
C ASP A 64 9.93 -13.15 12.75
N ASP A 65 10.19 -13.75 11.58
CA ASP A 65 9.41 -13.50 10.37
C ASP A 65 8.24 -14.47 10.26
N HIS A 66 7.11 -13.99 9.73
CA HIS A 66 5.91 -14.80 9.55
C HIS A 66 5.93 -15.46 8.18
N ILE A 67 5.88 -16.78 8.16
CA ILE A 67 6.03 -17.58 6.95
C ILE A 67 4.74 -18.34 6.66
N ARG A 68 4.19 -18.23 5.46
CA ARG A 68 3.10 -19.09 4.97
C ARG A 68 3.61 -19.98 3.84
N GLY A 69 3.23 -21.25 3.85
CA GLY A 69 3.78 -22.28 2.96
C GLY A 69 4.90 -23.08 3.62
N ASN A 70 5.75 -23.73 2.82
CA ASN A 70 6.83 -24.56 3.32
C ASN A 70 8.03 -23.70 3.77
N PRO A 71 8.38 -23.60 5.06
CA PRO A 71 9.47 -22.74 5.53
C PRO A 71 10.84 -23.05 4.92
N GLU A 72 11.03 -24.27 4.40
CA GLU A 72 12.27 -24.75 3.77
C GLU A 72 12.27 -24.58 2.24
N ALA A 73 11.23 -23.99 1.65
CA ALA A 73 11.16 -23.77 0.21
C ALA A 73 12.30 -22.86 -0.28
N ALA A 74 12.92 -23.25 -1.39
CA ALA A 74 13.98 -22.45 -2.03
C ALA A 74 13.42 -21.18 -2.67
N MET A 75 12.21 -21.22 -3.22
CA MET A 75 11.53 -20.03 -3.73
C MET A 75 10.96 -19.22 -2.56
N THR A 76 11.55 -18.05 -2.34
CA THR A 76 11.14 -17.12 -1.29
C THR A 76 10.49 -15.89 -1.89
N LEU A 77 9.22 -15.66 -1.56
CA LEU A 77 8.51 -14.40 -1.78
C LEU A 77 8.54 -13.60 -0.49
N VAL A 78 9.31 -12.51 -0.44
CA VAL A 78 9.27 -11.55 0.67
C VAL A 78 8.35 -10.41 0.29
N GLU A 79 7.32 -10.14 1.10
CA GLU A 79 6.41 -9.03 0.90
C GLU A 79 6.50 -8.03 2.05
N PHE A 80 6.81 -6.78 1.69
CA PHE A 80 6.58 -5.62 2.54
C PHE A 80 5.18 -5.09 2.30
N SER A 81 4.31 -5.28 3.29
CA SER A 81 2.87 -5.09 3.16
C SER A 81 2.32 -4.14 4.20
N ASP A 82 1.16 -3.57 3.90
CA ASP A 82 0.43 -2.62 4.72
C ASP A 82 -1.01 -3.10 4.84
N LEU A 83 -1.47 -3.37 6.06
CA LEU A 83 -2.78 -3.98 6.31
C LEU A 83 -3.98 -3.09 5.96
N GLU A 84 -3.80 -1.77 5.80
CA GLU A 84 -4.85 -0.85 5.35
C GLU A 84 -4.73 -0.49 3.86
N CYS A 85 -3.62 -0.85 3.21
CA CYS A 85 -3.42 -0.57 1.80
C CYS A 85 -4.35 -1.39 0.89
N PRO A 86 -5.18 -0.75 0.04
CA PRO A 86 -6.11 -1.45 -0.85
C PRO A 86 -5.40 -2.30 -1.92
N PHE A 87 -4.18 -1.92 -2.32
CA PHE A 87 -3.39 -2.73 -3.24
C PHE A 87 -2.82 -3.97 -2.56
N CYS A 88 -2.46 -3.90 -1.27
CA CYS A 88 -2.05 -5.08 -0.52
C CYS A 88 -3.22 -6.07 -0.40
N ARG A 89 -4.42 -5.58 -0.08
CA ARG A 89 -5.65 -6.40 -0.11
C ARG A 89 -5.89 -7.05 -1.47
N GLN A 90 -5.69 -6.32 -2.57
CA GLN A 90 -5.83 -6.87 -3.92
C GLN A 90 -4.77 -7.95 -4.22
N PHE A 91 -3.55 -7.79 -3.70
CA PHE A 91 -2.44 -8.70 -3.96
C PHE A 91 -2.47 -9.96 -3.08
N HIS A 92 -3.01 -9.87 -1.87
CA HIS A 92 -3.18 -10.98 -0.93
C HIS A 92 -3.71 -12.28 -1.59
N PRO A 93 -4.87 -12.30 -2.30
CA PRO A 93 -5.35 -13.50 -2.97
C PRO A 93 -4.44 -13.99 -4.11
N THR A 94 -3.64 -13.10 -4.70
CA THR A 94 -2.68 -13.47 -5.76
C THR A 94 -1.54 -14.32 -5.20
N ILE A 95 -1.04 -13.99 -4.01
CA ILE A 95 -0.02 -14.80 -3.33
C ILE A 95 -0.62 -16.11 -2.81
N LEU A 96 -1.86 -16.08 -2.30
CA LEU A 96 -2.57 -17.31 -1.89
C LEU A 96 -2.74 -18.29 -3.06
N GLN A 97 -3.04 -17.77 -4.26
CA GLN A 97 -3.10 -18.61 -5.47
C GLN A 97 -1.74 -19.23 -5.80
N ALA A 98 -0.64 -18.49 -5.64
CA ALA A 98 0.70 -19.04 -5.83
C ALA A 98 1.00 -20.16 -4.82
N LEU A 99 0.71 -19.94 -3.54
CA LEU A 99 0.86 -20.98 -2.50
C LEU A 99 0.04 -22.24 -2.82
N GLN A 100 -1.16 -22.07 -3.39
CA GLN A 100 -2.00 -23.19 -3.80
C GLN A 100 -1.44 -23.95 -5.02
N GLU A 101 -0.91 -23.25 -6.02
CA GLU A 101 -0.41 -23.87 -7.25
C GLU A 101 0.95 -24.57 -7.05
N TYR A 102 1.88 -23.93 -6.33
CA TYR A 102 3.24 -24.44 -6.17
C TYR A 102 3.44 -25.26 -4.88
N GLY A 103 2.52 -25.18 -3.92
CA GLY A 103 2.59 -25.96 -2.69
C GLY A 103 3.91 -25.78 -1.95
N ASP A 104 4.64 -26.89 -1.75
CA ASP A 104 5.87 -26.94 -0.96
C ASP A 104 7.07 -26.27 -1.63
N ASP A 105 6.96 -25.86 -2.89
CA ASP A 105 8.04 -25.19 -3.62
C ASP A 105 8.15 -23.69 -3.27
N VAL A 106 7.16 -23.13 -2.55
CA VAL A 106 7.04 -21.70 -2.27
C VAL A 106 6.89 -21.42 -0.77
N ARG A 107 7.62 -20.42 -0.29
CA ARG A 107 7.36 -19.75 0.98
C ARG A 107 7.11 -18.27 0.80
N TRP A 108 6.08 -17.78 1.48
CA TRP A 108 5.77 -16.36 1.58
C TRP A 108 6.17 -15.85 2.95
N VAL A 109 7.06 -14.87 2.97
CA VAL A 109 7.52 -14.15 4.15
C VAL A 109 6.85 -12.78 4.19
N TYR A 110 6.11 -12.50 5.26
CA TYR A 110 5.47 -11.21 5.50
C TYR A 110 6.37 -10.28 6.32
N LYS A 111 6.46 -9.02 5.90
CA LYS A 111 7.13 -7.94 6.65
C LYS A 111 6.22 -6.71 6.70
N HIS A 112 6.12 -6.10 7.87
CA HIS A 112 5.33 -4.89 8.05
C HIS A 112 5.96 -3.69 7.34
N PHE A 113 5.14 -2.93 6.61
CA PHE A 113 5.56 -1.67 5.98
C PHE A 113 4.41 -0.64 6.04
N PRO A 114 3.99 -0.22 7.25
CA PRO A 114 2.88 0.72 7.39
C PRO A 114 3.23 2.08 6.80
N LEU A 115 2.41 2.57 5.88
CA LEU A 115 2.55 3.90 5.29
C LEU A 115 1.81 4.93 6.16
N ASP A 116 2.34 5.22 7.35
CA ASP A 116 1.66 5.99 8.43
C ASP A 116 1.03 7.33 7.97
N GLY A 117 1.62 7.99 6.97
CA GLY A 117 1.10 9.24 6.42
C GLY A 117 -0.14 9.10 5.54
N LEU A 118 -0.38 7.91 4.99
CA LEU A 118 -1.53 7.57 4.14
C LEU A 118 -2.55 6.69 4.85
N HIS A 119 -2.05 5.78 5.70
CA HIS A 119 -2.80 4.68 6.26
C HIS A 119 -2.67 4.69 7.81
N PRO A 120 -3.54 5.45 8.51
CA PRO A 120 -3.45 5.63 9.96
C PRO A 120 -3.73 4.36 10.79
N GLN A 121 -4.39 3.36 10.20
CA GLN A 121 -4.69 2.06 10.80
C GLN A 121 -3.63 0.99 10.49
N ALA A 122 -2.78 1.20 9.49
CA ALA A 122 -1.74 0.22 9.10
C ALA A 122 -0.84 -0.21 10.26
N ARG A 123 -0.24 0.76 10.97
CA ARG A 123 0.68 0.46 12.09
C ARG A 123 -0.04 -0.11 13.31
N PRO A 124 -1.20 0.42 13.76
CA PRO A 124 -1.99 -0.25 14.79
C PRO A 124 -2.38 -1.70 14.45
N ALA A 125 -2.80 -1.97 13.22
CA ALA A 125 -3.13 -3.33 12.77
C ALA A 125 -1.89 -4.24 12.76
N ALA A 126 -0.73 -3.73 12.32
CA ALA A 126 0.53 -4.44 12.35
C ALA A 126 0.92 -4.82 13.79
N GLU A 127 0.90 -3.88 14.73
CA GLU A 127 1.20 -4.13 16.15
C GLU A 127 0.20 -5.13 16.77
N ALA A 128 -1.09 -5.03 16.43
CA ALA A 128 -2.12 -5.97 16.87
C ALA A 128 -1.88 -7.40 16.34
N SER A 129 -1.45 -7.54 15.08
CA SER A 129 -1.14 -8.85 14.49
C SER A 129 0.00 -9.57 15.23
N GLU A 130 1.01 -8.82 15.68
CA GLU A 130 2.11 -9.35 16.49
C GLU A 130 1.66 -9.74 17.91
N CYS A 131 0.70 -9.00 18.49
CA CYS A 131 0.09 -9.37 19.77
C CYS A 131 -0.73 -10.67 19.67
N VAL A 132 -1.34 -10.96 18.52
CA VAL A 132 -1.98 -12.25 18.26
C VAL A 132 -0.93 -13.34 18.08
N TRP A 133 0.12 -13.06 17.28
CA TRP A 133 1.24 -13.98 17.08
C TRP A 133 1.88 -14.42 18.40
N GLU A 134 2.07 -13.51 19.35
CA GLU A 134 2.66 -13.84 20.66
C GLU A 134 1.93 -15.02 21.35
N GLN A 135 0.60 -15.06 21.21
CA GLN A 135 -0.24 -16.03 21.91
C GLN A 135 -0.56 -17.27 21.06
N LYS A 136 -0.59 -17.11 19.74
CA LYS A 136 -1.16 -18.09 18.80
C LYS A 136 -0.19 -18.53 17.72
N GLY A 137 1.03 -18.01 17.75
CA GLY A 137 2.08 -18.27 16.78
C GLY A 137 1.70 -17.83 15.37
N ASN A 138 2.40 -18.42 14.41
CA ASN A 138 2.29 -18.09 13.00
C ASN A 138 0.89 -18.34 12.43
N ASP A 139 0.18 -19.39 12.87
CA ASP A 139 -1.18 -19.67 12.41
C ASP A 139 -2.16 -18.57 12.83
N GLY A 140 -2.06 -18.11 14.09
CA GLY A 140 -2.89 -16.99 14.57
C GLY A 140 -2.55 -15.66 13.90
N PHE A 141 -1.26 -15.41 13.61
CA PHE A 141 -0.84 -14.26 12.81
C PHE A 141 -1.55 -14.23 11.46
N TRP A 142 -1.49 -15.33 10.70
CA TRP A 142 -2.08 -15.40 9.37
C TRP A 142 -3.60 -15.33 9.39
N GLN A 143 -4.27 -15.95 10.37
CA GLN A 143 -5.72 -15.80 10.54
C GLN A 143 -6.10 -14.33 10.80
N PHE A 144 -5.32 -13.62 11.60
CA PHE A 144 -5.56 -12.21 11.88
C PHE A 144 -5.31 -11.33 10.65
N VAL A 145 -4.19 -11.52 9.95
CA VAL A 145 -3.86 -10.80 8.72
C VAL A 145 -4.90 -11.04 7.62
N ASP A 146 -5.35 -12.27 7.44
CA ASP A 146 -6.42 -12.61 6.50
C ASP A 146 -7.70 -11.81 6.81
N ALA A 147 -8.11 -11.75 8.08
CA ALA A 147 -9.26 -10.98 8.52
C ALA A 147 -9.09 -9.46 8.31
N MET A 148 -7.88 -8.92 8.53
CA MET A 148 -7.62 -7.50 8.31
C MET A 148 -7.77 -7.11 6.83
N PHE A 149 -7.31 -7.97 5.91
CA PHE A 149 -7.48 -7.72 4.48
C PHE A 149 -8.92 -7.96 3.99
N GLU A 150 -9.61 -8.96 4.54
CA GLU A 150 -11.01 -9.24 4.19
C GLU A 150 -11.95 -8.09 4.58
N GLU A 151 -11.69 -7.47 5.74
CA GLU A 151 -12.57 -6.47 6.38
C GLU A 151 -11.86 -5.12 6.55
N GLN A 152 -11.07 -4.72 5.55
CA GLN A 152 -10.22 -3.51 5.58
C GLN A 152 -10.99 -2.22 5.95
N GLU A 153 -12.27 -2.13 5.58
CA GLU A 153 -13.14 -1.00 5.90
C GLU A 153 -13.49 -0.89 7.40
N ARG A 154 -13.32 -1.98 8.16
CA ARG A 154 -13.61 -2.06 9.60
C ARG A 154 -12.39 -1.82 10.47
N LEU A 155 -11.20 -1.64 9.89
CA LEU A 155 -9.94 -1.47 10.65
C LEU A 155 -10.07 -0.38 11.72
N GLY A 156 -9.58 -0.72 12.90
CA GLY A 156 -9.71 0.09 14.11
C GLY A 156 -9.66 -0.79 15.35
N SER A 157 -9.36 -0.18 16.50
CA SER A 157 -9.16 -0.90 17.77
C SER A 157 -10.30 -1.85 18.13
N ALA A 158 -11.55 -1.47 17.86
CA ALA A 158 -12.72 -2.30 18.10
C ALA A 158 -12.69 -3.60 17.27
N PHE A 159 -12.37 -3.49 15.97
CA PHE A 159 -12.31 -4.63 15.08
C PHE A 159 -11.07 -5.51 15.35
N TYR A 160 -9.93 -4.92 15.69
CA TYR A 160 -8.74 -5.70 16.09
C TYR A 160 -9.05 -6.59 17.29
N ARG A 161 -9.72 -6.03 18.29
CA ARG A 161 -10.10 -6.77 19.49
C ARG A 161 -11.13 -7.86 19.18
N GLU A 162 -12.10 -7.58 18.31
CA GLU A 162 -13.09 -8.56 17.84
C GLU A 162 -12.43 -9.72 17.08
N ALA A 163 -11.56 -9.43 16.11
CA ALA A 163 -10.84 -10.45 15.35
C ALA A 163 -9.91 -11.29 16.26
N ALA A 164 -9.25 -10.65 17.22
CA ALA A 164 -8.43 -11.35 18.20
C ALA A 164 -9.27 -12.27 19.11
N GLU A 165 -10.48 -11.86 19.49
CA GLU A 165 -11.44 -12.69 20.24
C GLU A 165 -11.85 -13.93 19.44
N GLN A 166 -12.09 -13.79 18.13
CA GLN A 166 -12.43 -14.92 17.25
C GLN A 166 -11.30 -15.95 17.13
N ILE A 167 -10.05 -15.53 17.30
CA ILE A 167 -8.85 -16.40 17.33
C ILE A 167 -8.59 -16.94 18.77
N GLU A 168 -9.51 -16.65 19.70
CA GLU A 168 -9.51 -17.12 21.08
C GLU A 168 -8.26 -16.68 21.87
N VAL A 169 -7.72 -15.48 21.60
CA VAL A 169 -6.62 -14.93 22.41
C VAL A 169 -7.12 -14.53 23.81
N ASN A 170 -6.21 -14.44 24.78
CA ASN A 170 -6.52 -13.78 26.04
C ASN A 170 -6.64 -12.27 25.80
N LEU A 171 -7.87 -11.75 25.84
CA LEU A 171 -8.14 -10.35 25.52
C LEU A 171 -7.49 -9.36 26.49
N ALA A 172 -7.32 -9.70 27.77
CA ALA A 172 -6.63 -8.81 28.70
C ALA A 172 -5.14 -8.68 28.36
N GLN A 173 -4.49 -9.78 27.96
CA GLN A 173 -3.10 -9.76 27.51
C GLN A 173 -2.96 -9.06 26.15
N PHE A 174 -3.92 -9.25 25.25
CA PHE A 174 -3.96 -8.56 23.96
C PHE A 174 -4.13 -7.05 24.14
N ASP A 175 -5.09 -6.63 24.97
CA ASP A 175 -5.36 -5.21 25.26
C ASP A 175 -4.12 -4.53 25.90
N ASP A 176 -3.41 -5.22 26.80
CA ASP A 176 -2.14 -4.75 27.38
C ASP A 176 -1.02 -4.66 26.31
N CYS A 177 -0.87 -5.70 25.49
CA CYS A 177 0.13 -5.75 24.42
C CYS A 177 -0.02 -4.60 23.41
N VAL A 178 -1.27 -4.35 22.97
CA VAL A 178 -1.59 -3.28 22.02
C VAL A 178 -1.43 -1.90 22.67
N SER A 179 -1.96 -1.71 23.89
CA SER A 179 -1.90 -0.40 24.57
C SER A 179 -0.47 0.01 24.96
N THR A 180 0.39 -0.95 25.30
CA THR A 180 1.81 -0.71 25.57
C THR A 180 2.66 -0.66 24.30
N ARG A 181 2.06 -0.93 23.14
CA ARG A 181 2.73 -1.01 21.83
C ARG A 181 3.95 -1.91 21.87
N LYS A 182 3.80 -3.07 22.52
CA LYS A 182 4.88 -4.01 22.82
C LYS A 182 5.73 -4.37 21.59
N TYR A 183 5.10 -4.46 20.42
CA TYR A 183 5.73 -4.85 19.16
C TYR A 183 6.08 -3.68 18.23
N GLN A 184 6.01 -2.42 18.68
CA GLN A 184 6.37 -1.26 17.85
C GLN A 184 7.77 -1.37 17.25
N ASN A 185 8.74 -1.93 17.98
CA ASN A 185 10.11 -2.08 17.51
C ASN A 185 10.24 -3.15 16.42
N LYS A 186 9.45 -4.23 16.49
CA LYS A 186 9.42 -5.26 15.42
C LYS A 186 8.86 -4.66 14.14
N VAL A 187 7.72 -3.97 14.23
CA VAL A 187 7.09 -3.29 13.10
C VAL A 187 8.03 -2.25 12.49
N GLU A 188 8.70 -1.46 13.32
CA GLU A 188 9.68 -0.47 12.84
C GLU A 188 10.91 -1.13 12.20
N GLN A 189 11.40 -2.23 12.76
CA GLN A 189 12.52 -2.97 12.19
C GLN A 189 12.20 -3.52 10.79
N ASP A 190 11.00 -4.06 10.59
CA ASP A 190 10.55 -4.52 9.27
C ASP A 190 10.43 -3.36 8.29
N TYR A 191 9.83 -2.24 8.73
CA TYR A 191 9.72 -1.03 7.93
C TYR A 191 11.09 -0.54 7.46
N GLN A 192 12.07 -0.46 8.37
CA GLN A 192 13.44 -0.06 8.04
C GLN A 192 14.15 -1.05 7.10
N GLN A 193 13.91 -2.36 7.22
CA GLN A 193 14.40 -3.34 6.26
C GLN A 193 13.86 -3.07 4.86
N GLY A 194 12.57 -2.73 4.74
CA GLY A 194 11.96 -2.37 3.46
C GLY A 194 12.60 -1.13 2.84
N ILE A 195 12.82 -0.08 3.65
CA ILE A 195 13.50 1.14 3.21
C ILE A 195 14.91 0.82 2.69
N GLN A 196 15.68 0.02 3.43
CA GLN A 196 17.02 -0.40 3.04
C GLN A 196 17.04 -1.25 1.76
N ALA A 197 16.00 -2.08 1.56
CA ALA A 197 15.82 -2.87 0.35
C ALA A 197 15.35 -2.04 -0.86
N GLY A 198 14.99 -0.77 -0.65
CA GLY A 198 14.51 0.14 -1.70
C GLY A 198 13.00 0.10 -1.94
N VAL A 199 12.23 -0.42 -0.99
CA VAL A 199 10.76 -0.35 -1.01
C VAL A 199 10.33 1.10 -0.84
N SER A 200 9.50 1.56 -1.78
CA SER A 200 8.99 2.94 -1.80
C SER A 200 7.45 3.01 -1.77
N GLY A 201 6.79 1.88 -1.55
CA GLY A 201 5.33 1.74 -1.55
C GLY A 201 4.92 0.28 -1.42
N THR A 202 3.63 0.03 -1.17
CA THR A 202 3.10 -1.30 -0.87
C THR A 202 2.03 -1.75 -1.88
N PRO A 203 1.94 -3.07 -2.17
CA PRO A 203 2.88 -4.10 -1.75
C PRO A 203 4.23 -3.93 -2.45
N GLY A 204 5.32 -4.05 -1.70
CA GLY A 204 6.69 -4.08 -2.20
C GLY A 204 7.22 -5.49 -2.01
N SER A 205 7.28 -6.28 -3.09
CA SER A 205 7.60 -7.71 -3.00
C SER A 205 8.92 -8.05 -3.67
N TYR A 206 9.53 -9.15 -3.27
CA TYR A 206 10.73 -9.71 -3.89
C TYR A 206 10.58 -11.21 -4.04
N VAL A 207 10.82 -11.73 -5.24
CA VAL A 207 10.87 -13.17 -5.52
C VAL A 207 12.35 -13.53 -5.69
N ASN A 208 12.92 -14.27 -4.73
CA ASN A 208 14.37 -14.55 -4.66
C ASN A 208 15.24 -13.29 -4.86
N GLY A 209 14.82 -12.18 -4.25
CA GLY A 209 15.52 -10.89 -4.35
C GLY A 209 15.24 -10.08 -5.61
N VAL A 210 14.44 -10.59 -6.55
CA VAL A 210 13.96 -9.85 -7.72
C VAL A 210 12.74 -9.02 -7.34
N LEU A 211 12.83 -7.71 -7.46
CA LEU A 211 11.78 -6.77 -7.10
C LEU A 211 10.50 -6.94 -7.96
N VAL A 212 9.36 -7.01 -7.29
CA VAL A 212 8.00 -7.01 -7.84
C VAL A 212 7.23 -5.87 -7.19
N ARG A 213 6.95 -4.82 -7.96
CA ARG A 213 6.29 -3.61 -7.44
C ARG A 213 4.79 -3.65 -7.62
N GLY A 214 4.06 -3.43 -6.53
CA GLY A 214 2.61 -3.28 -6.54
C GLY A 214 1.86 -4.60 -6.72
N ALA A 215 0.53 -4.48 -6.77
CA ALA A 215 -0.38 -5.61 -6.92
C ALA A 215 -0.38 -6.14 -8.36
N VAL A 216 0.64 -6.92 -8.72
CA VAL A 216 0.73 -7.54 -10.05
C VAL A 216 -0.33 -8.64 -10.20
N PRO A 217 -0.90 -8.86 -11.40
CA PRO A 217 -1.79 -9.99 -11.65
C PRO A 217 -1.07 -11.33 -11.44
N TYR A 218 -1.85 -12.38 -11.13
CA TYR A 218 -1.30 -13.73 -10.91
C TYR A 218 -0.45 -14.23 -12.08
N SER A 219 -0.85 -14.01 -13.34
CA SER A 219 -0.08 -14.45 -14.51
C SER A 219 1.32 -13.85 -14.56
N GLN A 220 1.48 -12.61 -14.07
CA GLN A 220 2.78 -11.96 -13.99
C GLN A 220 3.60 -12.52 -12.82
N LEU A 221 3.00 -12.67 -11.63
CA LEU A 221 3.67 -13.28 -10.48
C LEU A 221 4.15 -14.70 -10.83
N LYS A 222 3.29 -15.49 -11.46
CA LYS A 222 3.60 -16.83 -11.97
C LYS A 222 4.80 -16.82 -12.91
N SER A 223 4.82 -15.95 -13.91
CA SER A 223 5.96 -15.87 -14.83
C SER A 223 7.28 -15.54 -14.12
N ILE A 224 7.23 -14.79 -13.02
CA ILE A 224 8.41 -14.47 -12.22
C ILE A 224 8.83 -15.70 -11.42
N ILE A 225 7.91 -16.35 -10.70
CA ILE A 225 8.16 -17.58 -9.93
C ILE A 225 8.74 -18.68 -10.84
N ASP A 226 8.13 -18.93 -11.99
CA ASP A 226 8.57 -19.93 -12.97
C ASP A 226 10.00 -19.67 -13.48
N SER A 227 10.48 -18.42 -13.44
CA SER A 227 11.85 -18.07 -13.83
C SER A 227 12.90 -18.31 -12.73
N GLN A 228 12.44 -18.58 -11.50
CA GLN A 228 13.26 -18.75 -10.30
C GLN A 228 13.27 -20.17 -9.74
N LEU A 229 12.39 -21.06 -10.23
CA LEU A 229 12.37 -22.49 -9.99
C LEU A 229 13.29 -23.23 -10.98
#